data_AF-A0A1M4UAV8-F1
#
_entry.id   AF-A0A1M4UAV8-F1
#
_cell.length_a   1.000
_cell.length_b   1.000
_cell.length_c   1.000
_cell.angle_alpha   90.00
_cell.angle_beta   90.00
_cell.angle_gamma   90.00
#
_symmetry.space_group_name_H-M   'P 1'
#
loop_
_entity.id
_entity.type
_entity.pdbx_description
1 polymer ?
#
loop_
_entity_poly.entity_id
_entity_poly.type
_entity_poly.pdbx_seq_one_letter_code
_entity_poly.pdbx_strand_id
1 'polypeptide(L)'
;MSVFLSVIFIINIIFANIFLRMLYTIIKALHIIFMVSYFAGIFYLVRIFVYYKDTDEFAEDKKKILREQYTFMARRLWNIITVPAGVIMAVCGLIMIFLNPGLMKMPWFHLKLTFLIGLAIYHYWCWKKVLQLKELNGNALETANIKLRQANEIATFILFLVVFTVILKSMVIEYWWQLIAGFFVLVFLIMMTVKLVNKKKKK
;
A
#
# COMPACT_ATOMS: atom_id res chain seq x y z
N MET A 1 -20.79 47.12 23.80
CA MET A 1 -19.43 46.91 23.26
C MET A 1 -18.90 45.50 23.52
N SER A 2 -19.05 44.95 24.74
CA SER A 2 -18.61 43.56 25.06
C SER A 2 -19.32 42.48 24.24
N VAL A 3 -20.65 42.54 24.10
CA VAL A 3 -21.44 41.54 23.34
C VAL A 3 -21.01 41.48 21.86
N PHE A 4 -20.73 42.62 21.23
CA PHE A 4 -20.31 42.68 19.83
C PHE A 4 -18.91 42.06 19.60
N LEU A 5 -17.97 42.34 20.52
CA LEU A 5 -16.64 41.71 20.53
C LEU A 5 -16.73 40.19 20.75
N SER A 6 -17.62 39.74 21.65
CA SER A 6 -17.87 38.31 21.88
C SER A 6 -18.44 37.62 20.64
N VAL A 7 -19.35 38.27 19.90
CA VAL A 7 -19.92 37.72 18.66
C VAL A 7 -18.86 37.60 17.57
N ILE A 8 -18.01 38.62 17.37
CA ILE A 8 -16.90 38.56 16.40
C ILE A 8 -15.91 37.44 16.76
N PHE A 9 -15.60 37.28 18.05
CA PHE A 9 -14.73 36.22 18.52
C PHE A 9 -15.31 34.81 18.24
N ILE A 10 -16.61 34.62 18.50
CA ILE A 10 -17.31 33.36 18.19
C ILE A 10 -17.32 33.07 16.69
N ILE A 11 -17.58 34.08 15.85
CA ILE A 11 -17.56 33.93 14.38
C ILE A 11 -16.17 33.50 13.89
N ASN A 12 -15.10 34.12 14.41
CA ASN A 12 -13.72 33.74 14.06
C ASN A 12 -13.41 32.29 14.47
N ILE A 13 -13.85 31.85 15.65
CA ILE A 13 -13.68 30.46 16.10
C ILE A 13 -14.44 29.49 15.19
N ILE A 14 -15.68 29.82 14.81
CA ILE A 14 -16.49 28.98 13.91
C ILE A 14 -15.81 28.87 12.55
N PHE A 15 -15.33 29.99 11.99
CA PHE A 15 -14.63 30.00 10.71
C PHE A 15 -13.33 29.19 10.77
N ALA A 16 -12.53 29.34 11.82
CA ALA A 16 -11.32 28.57 12.04
C ALA A 16 -11.60 27.05 12.14
N ASN A 17 -12.66 26.67 12.86
CA ASN A 17 -13.07 25.26 12.98
C ASN A 17 -13.55 24.67 11.65
N ILE A 18 -14.31 25.44 10.86
CA ILE A 18 -14.74 25.02 9.52
C ILE A 18 -13.51 24.81 8.62
N PHE A 19 -12.58 25.76 8.62
CA PHE A 19 -11.34 25.67 7.86
C PHE A 19 -10.52 24.42 8.22
N LEU A 20 -10.30 24.18 9.52
CA LEU A 20 -9.57 23.00 10.00
C LEU A 20 -10.26 21.68 9.61
N ARG A 21 -11.58 21.62 9.66
CA ARG A 21 -12.35 20.45 9.25
C ARG A 21 -12.23 20.19 7.73
N MET A 22 -12.33 21.24 6.92
CA MET A 22 -12.13 21.14 5.48
C MET A 22 -10.71 20.68 5.14
N LEU A 23 -9.70 21.29 5.77
CA LEU A 23 -8.31 20.89 5.61
C LEU A 23 -8.10 19.41 5.97
N TYR A 24 -8.64 18.95 7.10
CA TYR A 24 -8.55 17.54 7.49
C TYR A 24 -9.14 16.61 6.41
N THR A 25 -10.30 16.94 5.85
CA THR A 25 -10.91 16.12 4.79
C THR A 25 -10.10 16.11 3.50
N ILE A 26 -9.48 17.23 3.12
CA ILE A 26 -8.61 17.33 1.95
C ILE A 26 -7.35 16.47 2.15
N ILE A 27 -6.69 16.62 3.31
CA ILE A 27 -5.50 15.82 3.64
C ILE A 27 -5.84 14.32 3.69
N LYS A 28 -7.02 13.96 4.22
CA LYS A 28 -7.50 12.58 4.20
C LYS A 28 -7.70 12.04 2.79
N ALA A 29 -8.25 12.84 1.88
CA ALA A 29 -8.41 12.47 0.48
C ALA A 29 -7.04 12.26 -0.20
N LEU A 30 -6.11 13.20 0.00
CA LEU A 30 -4.73 13.08 -0.50
C LEU A 30 -4.03 11.83 0.04
N HIS A 31 -4.14 11.56 1.35
CA HIS A 31 -3.59 10.36 1.96
C HIS A 31 -4.10 9.08 1.27
N ILE A 32 -5.40 8.99 0.98
CA ILE A 32 -5.99 7.84 0.30
C ILE A 32 -5.50 7.73 -1.16
N ILE A 33 -5.45 8.84 -1.90
CA ILE A 33 -4.97 8.85 -3.29
C ILE A 33 -3.52 8.33 -3.36
N PHE A 34 -2.64 8.87 -2.51
CA PHE A 34 -1.25 8.46 -2.48
C PHE A 34 -1.06 7.06 -1.89
N MET A 35 -1.94 6.62 -0.98
CA MET A 35 -1.96 5.22 -0.53
C MET A 35 -2.26 4.26 -1.69
N VAL A 36 -3.27 4.55 -2.51
CA VAL A 36 -3.60 3.74 -3.70
C VAL A 36 -2.43 3.74 -4.69
N SER A 37 -1.86 4.90 -4.99
CA SER A 37 -0.69 5.02 -5.89
C SER A 37 0.52 4.24 -5.38
N TYR A 38 0.78 4.30 -4.07
CA TYR A 38 1.86 3.57 -3.41
C TYR A 38 1.69 2.06 -3.50
N PHE A 39 0.51 1.53 -3.15
CA PHE A 39 0.23 0.09 -3.24
C PHE A 39 0.26 -0.41 -4.68
N ALA A 40 -0.25 0.39 -5.63
CA ALA A 40 -0.13 0.07 -7.06
C ALA A 40 1.34 -0.05 -7.50
N GLY A 41 2.20 0.87 -7.05
CA GLY A 41 3.65 0.81 -7.28
C GLY A 41 4.28 -0.45 -6.71
N ILE A 42 3.98 -0.79 -5.46
CA ILE A 42 4.50 -2.01 -4.81
C ILE A 42 4.07 -3.29 -5.54
N PHE A 43 2.78 -3.44 -5.84
CA PHE A 43 2.28 -4.63 -6.54
C PHE A 43 2.93 -4.81 -7.91
N TYR A 44 3.06 -3.71 -8.64
CA TYR A 44 3.69 -3.74 -9.95
C TYR A 44 5.20 -4.05 -9.84
N LEU A 45 5.88 -3.54 -8.81
CA LEU A 45 7.29 -3.79 -8.59
C LEU A 45 7.62 -5.27 -8.35
N VAL A 46 6.87 -5.93 -7.46
CA VAL A 46 7.09 -7.35 -7.19
C VAL A 46 6.83 -8.20 -8.42
N ARG A 47 5.85 -7.79 -9.24
CA ARG A 47 5.58 -8.43 -10.53
C ARG A 47 6.74 -8.29 -11.50
N ILE A 48 7.41 -7.14 -11.54
CA ILE A 48 8.65 -6.96 -12.31
C ILE A 48 9.73 -7.94 -11.83
N PHE A 49 9.88 -8.17 -10.52
CA PHE A 49 10.86 -9.15 -10.02
C PHE A 49 10.55 -10.58 -10.46
N VAL A 50 9.28 -10.97 -10.44
CA VAL A 50 8.86 -12.29 -10.95
C VAL A 50 9.19 -12.40 -12.45
N TYR A 51 8.84 -11.40 -13.25
CA TYR A 51 9.13 -11.41 -14.68
C TYR A 51 10.62 -11.38 -15.00
N TYR A 52 11.42 -10.66 -14.21
CA TYR A 52 12.88 -10.73 -14.30
C TYR A 52 13.37 -12.15 -14.05
N LYS A 53 12.87 -12.83 -13.02
CA LYS A 53 13.25 -14.21 -12.70
C LYS A 53 12.75 -15.23 -13.74
N ASP A 54 11.60 -14.99 -14.37
CA ASP A 54 11.08 -15.82 -15.46
C ASP A 54 12.02 -15.76 -16.69
N THR A 55 12.84 -14.71 -16.85
CA THR A 55 13.82 -14.64 -17.96
C THR A 55 14.96 -15.65 -17.86
N ASP A 56 15.14 -16.30 -16.71
CA ASP A 56 16.18 -17.30 -16.50
C ASP A 56 16.04 -18.50 -17.45
N GLU A 57 14.83 -18.79 -17.93
CA GLU A 57 14.51 -19.87 -18.85
C GLU A 57 14.61 -19.46 -20.33
N PHE A 58 14.90 -18.19 -20.63
CA PHE A 58 14.97 -17.69 -22.00
C PHE A 58 16.37 -17.84 -22.59
N ALA A 59 16.44 -17.92 -23.92
CA ALA A 59 17.70 -17.83 -24.67
C ALA A 59 18.44 -16.52 -24.36
N GLU A 60 19.78 -16.56 -24.42
CA GLU A 60 20.66 -15.52 -23.87
C GLU A 60 20.39 -14.12 -24.45
N ASP A 61 20.17 -14.01 -25.77
CA ASP A 61 19.89 -12.73 -26.44
C ASP A 61 18.60 -12.08 -25.93
N LYS A 62 17.52 -12.88 -25.83
CA LYS A 62 16.22 -12.42 -25.33
C LYS A 62 16.28 -12.08 -23.85
N LYS A 63 16.99 -12.89 -23.07
CA LYS A 63 17.19 -12.72 -21.63
C LYS A 63 17.90 -11.41 -21.32
N LYS A 64 18.99 -11.09 -22.04
CA LYS A 64 19.74 -9.84 -21.83
C LYS A 64 18.87 -8.61 -22.04
N ILE A 65 18.18 -8.52 -23.18
CA ILE A 65 17.31 -7.38 -23.54
C ILE A 65 16.20 -7.19 -22.49
N LEU A 66 15.52 -8.27 -22.09
CA LEU A 66 14.43 -8.19 -21.12
C LEU A 66 14.92 -7.85 -19.72
N ARG A 67 16.07 -8.36 -19.28
CA ARG A 67 16.65 -8.04 -17.97
C ARG A 67 17.05 -6.57 -17.86
N GLU A 68 17.64 -6.00 -18.91
CA GLU A 68 17.94 -4.56 -18.98
C GLU A 68 16.65 -3.73 -18.85
N GLN A 69 15.62 -4.10 -19.62
CA GLN A 69 14.32 -3.41 -19.59
C GLN A 69 13.63 -3.51 -18.22
N TYR A 70 13.56 -4.70 -17.62
CA TYR A 70 12.94 -4.88 -16.31
C TYR A 70 13.70 -4.15 -15.20
N THR A 71 15.03 -4.11 -15.26
CA THR A 71 15.85 -3.34 -14.32
C THR A 71 15.56 -1.84 -14.45
N PHE A 72 15.45 -1.33 -15.68
CA PHE A 72 15.06 0.05 -15.93
C PHE A 72 13.66 0.36 -15.39
N MET A 73 12.68 -0.49 -15.69
CA MET A 73 11.29 -0.33 -15.23
C MET A 73 11.18 -0.35 -13.71
N ALA A 74 11.86 -1.29 -13.03
CA ALA A 74 11.84 -1.39 -11.57
C ALA A 74 12.40 -0.12 -10.91
N ARG A 75 13.53 0.39 -11.40
CA ARG A 75 14.16 1.61 -10.88
C ARG A 75 13.30 2.84 -11.10
N ARG A 76 12.73 2.98 -12.30
CA ARG A 76 11.88 4.12 -12.64
C ARG A 76 10.61 4.12 -11.80
N LEU A 77 9.95 2.97 -11.68
CA LEU A 77 8.77 2.80 -10.84
C LEU A 77 9.05 3.11 -9.37
N TRP A 78 10.19 2.64 -8.85
CA TRP A 78 10.60 2.87 -7.47
C TRP A 78 10.79 4.36 -7.19
N ASN A 79 11.63 5.02 -8.00
CA ASN A 79 12.05 6.40 -7.73
C ASN A 79 11.01 7.45 -8.12
N ILE A 80 10.21 7.22 -9.15
CA ILE A 80 9.26 8.22 -9.66
C ILE A 80 7.88 8.08 -9.03
N ILE A 81 7.44 6.84 -8.75
CA ILE A 81 6.06 6.59 -8.31
C ILE A 81 6.05 6.13 -6.86
N THR A 82 6.72 5.01 -6.56
CA THR A 82 6.54 4.30 -5.29
C THR A 82 7.07 5.11 -4.10
N VAL A 83 8.31 5.60 -4.17
CA VAL A 83 8.91 6.38 -3.08
C VAL A 83 8.21 7.73 -2.89
N PRO A 84 7.97 8.56 -3.93
CA PRO A 84 7.27 9.83 -3.75
C PRO A 84 5.86 9.66 -3.21
N ALA A 85 5.09 8.70 -3.73
CA ALA A 85 3.75 8.41 -3.22
C ALA A 85 3.79 7.95 -1.76
N GLY A 86 4.75 7.11 -1.39
CA GLY A 86 4.93 6.65 -0.01
C GLY A 86 5.25 7.79 0.96
N VAL A 87 6.15 8.70 0.56
CA VAL A 87 6.52 9.88 1.35
C VAL A 87 5.31 10.80 1.52
N ILE A 88 4.59 11.15 0.45
CA ILE A 88 3.43 12.04 0.54
C ILE A 88 2.32 11.39 1.37
N MET A 89 2.05 10.09 1.16
CA MET A 89 1.10 9.33 1.98
C MET A 89 1.47 9.40 3.47
N ALA A 90 2.73 9.21 3.82
CA ALA A 90 3.21 9.24 5.21
C ALA A 90 3.07 10.65 5.81
N VAL A 91 3.50 11.69 5.08
CA VAL A 91 3.36 13.09 5.51
C VAL A 91 1.89 13.47 5.74
N CYS A 92 1.00 13.15 4.80
CA CYS A 92 -0.44 13.35 5.01
C CYS A 92 -0.96 12.58 6.22
N GLY A 93 -0.48 11.36 6.45
CA GLY A 93 -0.80 10.56 7.63
C GLY A 93 -0.39 11.24 8.94
N LEU A 94 0.83 11.78 9.00
CA LEU A 94 1.34 12.51 10.16
C LEU A 94 0.57 13.82 10.40
N ILE A 95 0.24 14.57 9.34
CA ILE A 95 -0.58 15.78 9.44
C ILE A 95 -1.96 15.45 10.01
N MET A 96 -2.59 14.34 9.59
CA MET A 96 -3.88 13.92 10.16
C MET A 96 -3.80 13.58 11.65
N ILE A 97 -2.69 12.99 12.11
CA ILE A 97 -2.46 12.69 13.54
C ILE A 97 -2.31 14.00 14.32
N PHE A 98 -1.56 14.96 13.78
CA PHE A 98 -1.37 16.26 14.40
C PHE A 98 -2.69 17.05 14.52
N LEU A 99 -3.51 17.03 13.47
CA LEU A 99 -4.83 17.68 13.47
C LEU A 99 -5.88 16.97 14.34
N ASN A 100 -5.68 15.67 14.63
CA ASN A 100 -6.56 14.90 15.51
C ASN A 100 -5.75 13.99 16.46
N PRO A 101 -5.21 14.54 17.56
CA PRO A 101 -4.42 13.78 18.52
C PRO A 101 -5.22 12.66 19.21
N GLY A 102 -6.55 12.75 19.23
CA GLY A 102 -7.43 11.72 19.78
C GLY A 102 -7.31 10.37 19.09
N LEU A 103 -6.80 10.32 17.85
CA LEU A 103 -6.51 9.08 17.14
C LEU A 103 -5.56 8.15 17.91
N MET A 104 -4.54 8.71 18.58
CA MET A 104 -3.57 7.94 19.36
C MET A 104 -4.15 7.31 20.62
N LYS A 105 -5.37 7.68 21.04
CA LYS A 105 -6.06 7.05 22.17
C LYS A 105 -6.92 5.86 21.74
N MET A 106 -7.08 5.63 20.43
CA MET A 106 -7.97 4.61 19.91
C MET A 106 -7.24 3.28 19.66
N PRO A 107 -7.70 2.15 20.22
CA PRO A 107 -7.04 0.84 20.04
C PRO A 107 -6.84 0.42 18.57
N TRP A 108 -7.84 0.67 17.71
CA TRP A 108 -7.74 0.34 16.27
C TRP A 108 -6.64 1.13 15.56
N PHE A 109 -6.27 2.30 16.08
CA PHE A 109 -5.20 3.12 15.51
C PHE A 109 -3.83 2.51 15.79
N HIS A 110 -3.61 1.97 16.99
CA HIS A 110 -2.39 1.22 17.30
C HIS A 110 -2.27 -0.01 16.41
N LEU A 111 -3.36 -0.74 16.19
CA LEU A 111 -3.38 -1.87 15.26
C LEU A 111 -3.00 -1.45 13.84
N LYS A 112 -3.52 -0.31 13.36
CA LYS A 112 -3.14 0.27 12.07
C LYS A 112 -1.63 0.58 12.02
N LEU A 113 -1.07 1.14 13.08
CA LEU A 113 0.36 1.44 13.16
C LEU A 113 1.22 0.17 13.12
N THR A 114 0.78 -0.92 13.75
CA THR A 114 1.46 -2.23 13.64
C THR A 114 1.53 -2.70 12.18
N PHE A 115 0.42 -2.60 11.43
CA PHE A 115 0.42 -2.93 10.01
C PHE A 115 1.28 -1.97 9.18
N LEU A 116 1.34 -0.69 9.55
CA LEU A 116 2.23 0.28 8.91
C LEU A 116 3.71 -0.08 9.11
N ILE A 117 4.10 -0.57 10.29
CA ILE A 117 5.46 -1.08 10.53
C ILE A 117 5.74 -2.30 9.64
N GLY A 118 4.80 -3.24 9.55
CA GLY A 118 4.90 -4.38 8.62
C GLY A 118 5.07 -3.93 7.16
N LEU A 119 4.31 -2.91 6.74
CA LEU A 119 4.43 -2.31 5.42
C LEU A 119 5.79 -1.63 5.21
N ALA A 120 6.35 -0.99 6.23
CA ALA A 120 7.68 -0.37 6.16
C ALA A 120 8.81 -1.42 6.02
N ILE A 121 8.71 -2.55 6.74
CA ILE A 121 9.62 -3.69 6.57
C ILE A 121 9.52 -4.23 5.14
N TYR A 122 8.30 -4.37 4.63
CA TYR A 122 8.06 -4.82 3.26
C TYR A 122 8.61 -3.83 2.22
N HIS A 123 8.41 -2.54 2.42
CA HIS A 123 8.98 -1.47 1.59
C HIS A 123 10.51 -1.58 1.54
N TYR A 124 11.16 -1.74 2.69
CA TYR A 124 12.60 -1.92 2.77
C TYR A 124 13.08 -3.18 2.04
N TRP A 125 12.34 -4.28 2.15
CA TRP A 125 12.63 -5.49 1.38
C TRP A 125 12.56 -5.25 -0.14
N CYS A 126 11.51 -4.56 -0.61
CA CYS A 126 11.37 -4.17 -2.02
C CYS A 126 12.54 -3.29 -2.47
N TRP A 127 12.92 -2.30 -1.68
CA TRP A 127 14.05 -1.43 -1.96
C TRP A 127 15.34 -2.21 -2.18
N LYS A 128 15.66 -3.13 -1.25
CA LYS A 128 16.85 -3.98 -1.37
C LYS A 128 16.83 -4.81 -2.66
N LYS A 129 15.68 -5.30 -3.09
CA LYS A 129 15.56 -6.02 -4.37
C LYS A 129 15.78 -5.12 -5.59
N VAL A 130 15.30 -3.87 -5.57
CA VAL A 130 15.61 -2.91 -6.64
C VAL A 130 17.11 -2.63 -6.74
N LEU A 131 17.79 -2.48 -5.60
CA LEU A 131 19.24 -2.30 -5.56
C LEU A 131 19.97 -3.55 -6.07
N GLN A 132 19.55 -4.73 -5.63
CA GLN A 132 20.10 -6.00 -6.09
C GLN A 132 19.95 -6.16 -7.61
N LEU A 133 18.79 -5.85 -8.20
CA LEU A 133 18.59 -5.89 -9.66
C LEU A 133 19.61 -5.01 -10.41
N LYS A 134 19.94 -3.84 -9.84
CA LYS A 134 20.93 -2.93 -10.41
C LYS A 134 22.34 -3.53 -10.35
N GLU A 135 22.70 -4.16 -9.24
CA GLU A 135 24.03 -4.74 -9.02
C GLU A 135 24.26 -6.02 -9.83
N LEU A 136 23.20 -6.76 -10.13
CA LEU A 136 23.29 -8.01 -10.88
C LEU A 136 23.82 -7.83 -12.31
N ASN A 137 23.75 -6.63 -12.91
CA ASN A 137 24.21 -6.38 -14.29
C ASN A 137 23.69 -7.43 -15.31
N GLY A 138 22.44 -7.89 -15.12
CA GLY A 138 21.85 -8.93 -15.97
C GLY A 138 22.15 -10.37 -15.54
N ASN A 139 22.69 -10.62 -14.35
CA ASN A 139 22.82 -11.95 -13.73
C ASN A 139 21.53 -12.44 -13.07
N ALA A 140 21.48 -13.73 -12.71
CA ALA A 140 20.29 -14.34 -12.13
C ALA A 140 20.00 -13.85 -10.70
N LEU A 141 18.72 -13.72 -10.37
CA LEU A 141 18.26 -13.46 -9.00
C LEU A 141 18.31 -14.75 -8.17
N GLU A 142 19.04 -14.72 -7.06
CA GLU A 142 19.10 -15.85 -6.10
C GLU A 142 17.74 -16.18 -5.48
N THR A 143 16.81 -15.23 -5.47
CA THR A 143 15.49 -15.45 -4.87
C THR A 143 14.63 -16.32 -5.76
N ALA A 144 14.18 -17.45 -5.21
CA ALA A 144 13.30 -18.38 -5.92
C ALA A 144 12.01 -17.69 -6.42
N ASN A 145 11.57 -18.08 -7.62
CA ASN A 145 10.40 -17.50 -8.27
C ASN A 145 9.13 -17.62 -7.42
N ILE A 146 8.94 -18.79 -6.79
CA ILE A 146 7.82 -19.05 -5.87
C ILE A 146 7.80 -18.05 -4.71
N LYS A 147 8.96 -17.74 -4.11
CA LYS A 147 9.07 -16.77 -3.01
C LYS A 147 8.71 -15.36 -3.49
N LEU A 148 9.06 -14.98 -4.71
CA LEU A 148 8.68 -13.69 -5.30
C LEU A 148 7.17 -13.60 -5.56
N ARG A 149 6.54 -14.69 -6.01
CA ARG A 149 5.07 -14.75 -6.19
C ARG A 149 4.34 -14.65 -4.84
N GLN A 150 4.80 -15.40 -3.84
CA GLN A 150 4.28 -15.31 -2.47
C GLN A 150 4.45 -13.90 -1.88
N ALA A 151 5.56 -13.22 -2.17
CA ALA A 151 5.76 -11.84 -1.73
C ALA A 151 4.67 -10.89 -2.25
N ASN A 152 4.13 -11.12 -3.45
CA ASN A 152 3.03 -10.32 -3.99
C ASN A 152 1.72 -10.55 -3.20
N GLU A 153 1.48 -11.80 -2.78
CA GLU A 153 0.33 -12.12 -1.93
C GLU A 153 0.44 -11.41 -0.58
N ILE A 154 1.63 -11.42 0.04
CA ILE A 154 1.87 -10.73 1.32
C ILE A 154 1.51 -9.24 1.23
N ALA A 155 1.88 -8.54 0.15
CA ALA A 155 1.48 -7.15 -0.03
C ALA A 155 -0.05 -6.98 -0.09
N THR A 156 -0.74 -7.94 -0.69
CA THR A 156 -2.21 -7.92 -0.81
C THR A 156 -2.83 -8.12 0.57
N PHE A 157 -2.34 -9.08 1.36
CA PHE A 157 -2.75 -9.25 2.75
C PHE A 157 -2.57 -7.98 3.57
N ILE A 158 -1.42 -7.30 3.48
CA ILE A 158 -1.18 -6.04 4.21
C ILE A 158 -2.19 -4.97 3.78
N LEU A 159 -2.48 -4.83 2.48
CA LEU A 159 -3.49 -3.89 1.99
C LEU A 159 -4.87 -4.17 2.60
N PHE A 160 -5.32 -5.43 2.58
CA PHE A 160 -6.59 -5.84 3.17
C PHE A 160 -6.64 -5.48 4.66
N LEU A 161 -5.61 -5.84 5.43
CA LEU A 161 -5.55 -5.57 6.86
C LEU A 161 -5.61 -4.06 7.17
N VAL A 162 -4.85 -3.24 6.43
CA VAL A 162 -4.84 -1.79 6.61
C VAL A 162 -6.20 -1.17 6.27
N VAL A 163 -6.81 -1.54 5.14
CA VAL A 163 -8.09 -0.98 4.70
C VAL A 163 -9.22 -1.38 5.65
N PHE A 164 -9.31 -2.66 6.02
CA PHE A 164 -10.33 -3.14 6.96
C PHE A 164 -10.20 -2.45 8.32
N THR A 165 -8.98 -2.31 8.84
CA THR A 165 -8.74 -1.62 10.12
C THR A 165 -9.22 -0.16 10.08
N VAL A 166 -9.00 0.55 8.96
CA VAL A 166 -9.40 1.96 8.82
C VAL A 166 -10.91 2.13 8.66
N ILE A 167 -11.57 1.24 7.92
CA ILE A 167 -13.01 1.33 7.64
C ILE A 167 -13.82 0.86 8.84
N LEU A 168 -13.46 -0.27 9.44
CA LEU A 168 -14.21 -0.88 10.54
C LEU A 168 -13.86 -0.30 11.92
N LYS A 169 -12.68 0.31 12.06
CA LYS A 169 -12.21 0.94 13.31
C LYS A 169 -12.36 -0.01 14.50
N SER A 170 -13.14 0.34 15.53
CA SER A 170 -13.37 -0.52 16.71
C SER A 170 -14.00 -1.86 16.37
N MET A 171 -14.83 -1.94 15.32
CA MET A 171 -15.48 -3.19 14.90
C MET A 171 -14.46 -4.24 14.44
N VAL A 172 -13.25 -3.83 14.02
CA VAL A 172 -12.20 -4.79 13.61
C VAL A 172 -11.74 -5.65 14.79
N ILE A 173 -11.76 -5.09 16.00
CA ILE A 173 -11.32 -5.76 17.22
C ILE A 173 -12.46 -6.64 17.74
N GLU A 174 -13.69 -6.14 17.69
CA GLU A 174 -14.87 -6.85 18.18
C GLU A 174 -15.22 -8.06 17.31
N TYR A 175 -15.16 -7.93 15.98
CA TYR A 175 -15.59 -8.95 15.01
C TYR A 175 -14.42 -9.62 14.29
N TRP A 176 -13.23 -9.64 14.88
CA TRP A 176 -11.99 -10.11 14.25
C TRP A 176 -12.11 -11.52 13.61
N TRP A 177 -12.78 -12.47 14.26
CA TRP A 177 -12.97 -13.82 13.73
C TRP A 177 -13.87 -13.85 12.48
N GLN A 178 -14.93 -13.03 12.46
CA GLN A 178 -15.83 -12.95 11.31
C GLN A 178 -15.12 -12.36 10.09
N LEU A 179 -14.20 -11.42 10.30
CA LEU A 179 -13.37 -10.85 9.25
C LEU A 179 -12.41 -11.88 8.66
N ILE A 180 -11.79 -12.71 9.50
CA ILE A 180 -10.94 -13.81 9.06
C ILE A 180 -11.78 -14.80 8.23
N ALA A 181 -12.95 -15.21 8.73
CA ALA A 181 -13.84 -16.10 8.01
C ALA A 181 -14.26 -15.51 6.65
N GLY A 182 -14.67 -14.24 6.62
CA GLY A 182 -15.04 -13.54 5.39
C GLY A 182 -13.90 -13.44 4.38
N PHE A 183 -12.67 -13.22 4.85
CA PHE A 183 -11.49 -13.23 4.00
C PHE A 183 -11.26 -14.60 3.33
N PHE A 184 -11.37 -15.69 4.09
CA PHE A 184 -11.24 -17.04 3.51
C PHE A 184 -12.34 -17.35 2.49
N VAL A 185 -13.57 -16.91 2.74
CA VAL A 185 -14.68 -17.03 1.78
C VAL A 185 -14.35 -16.27 0.49
N LEU A 186 -13.84 -15.04 0.59
CA LEU A 186 -13.44 -14.25 -0.58
C LEU A 186 -12.33 -14.94 -1.39
N VAL A 187 -11.27 -15.42 -0.73
CA VAL A 187 -10.19 -16.15 -1.39
C VAL A 187 -10.71 -17.41 -2.08
N PHE A 188 -11.59 -18.16 -1.41
CA PHE A 188 -12.25 -19.33 -1.98
C PHE A 188 -13.07 -18.99 -3.24
N LEU A 189 -13.86 -17.92 -3.20
CA LEU A 189 -14.65 -17.45 -4.35
C LEU A 189 -13.75 -17.03 -5.53
N ILE A 190 -12.67 -16.31 -5.27
CA ILE A 190 -11.69 -15.93 -6.29
C ILE A 190 -11.07 -17.19 -6.91
N MET A 191 -10.64 -18.15 -6.09
CA MET A 191 -10.08 -19.42 -6.56
C MET A 191 -11.07 -20.22 -7.40
N MET A 192 -12.34 -20.28 -6.99
CA MET A 192 -13.39 -20.93 -7.78
C MET A 192 -13.57 -20.24 -9.13
N THR A 193 -13.61 -18.92 -9.15
CA THR A 193 -13.75 -18.13 -10.39
C THR A 193 -12.59 -18.40 -11.34
N VAL A 194 -11.34 -18.37 -10.84
CA VAL A 194 -10.15 -18.68 -11.64
C VAL A 194 -10.21 -20.10 -12.21
N LYS A 195 -10.63 -21.09 -11.40
CA LYS A 195 -10.81 -22.47 -11.86
C LYS A 195 -11.86 -22.56 -12.96
N LEU A 196 -12.99 -21.85 -12.85
CA LEU A 196 -14.05 -21.84 -13.85
C LEU A 196 -13.59 -21.20 -15.18
N VAL A 197 -12.88 -20.07 -15.11
CA VAL A 197 -12.32 -19.40 -16.30
C VAL A 197 -11.29 -20.30 -17.00
N ASN A 198 -10.39 -20.93 -16.24
CA ASN A 198 -9.36 -21.80 -16.80
C ASN A 198 -9.93 -23.12 -17.34
N LYS A 199 -11.03 -23.62 -16.76
CA LYS A 199 -11.75 -24.81 -17.27
C LYS A 199 -12.38 -24.54 -18.64
N LYS A 200 -12.87 -23.31 -18.89
CA LYS A 200 -13.42 -22.91 -20.21
C LYS A 200 -12.35 -22.77 -21.30
N LYS A 201 -11.10 -22.45 -20.96
CA LYS A 201 -9.99 -22.38 -21.93
C LYS A 201 -9.42 -23.73 -22.36
N LYS A 202 -9.75 -24.82 -21.66
CA LYS A 202 -9.31 -26.19 -21.96
C LYS A 202 -10.34 -27.02 -22.75
N LYS A 203 -11.54 -26.49 -22.99
CA LYS A 203 -12.54 -27.05 -23.91
C LYS A 203 -12.48 -26.27 -25.22
#